data_AF-A0A7Y7ZCH3-F1
#
_entry.id   AF-A0A7Y7ZCH3-F1
#
_cell.length_a   1.000
_cell.length_b   1.000
_cell.length_c   1.000
_cell.angle_alpha   90.00
_cell.angle_beta   90.00
_cell.angle_gamma   90.00
#
_symmetry.space_group_name_H-M   'P 1'
#
loop_
_entity.id
_entity.type
_entity.pdbx_description
1 polymer ?
#
loop_
_entity_poly.entity_id
_entity_poly.type
_entity_poly.pdbx_seq_one_letter_code
_entity_poly.pdbx_strand_id
1 'polypeptide(L)' 'MHTYNLTYLFKGEPRNHSFELKQSGLPVHEAALHLIVLHYGDGENSLVMPAAHASPTEILQQAKALEITKVEVHPGK' A
#
# COMPACT_ATOMS: atom_id res chain seq x y z
N MET A 1 4.53 -18.80 -0.40
CA MET A 1 4.71 -17.34 -0.54
C MET A 1 4.03 -16.97 -1.84
N HIS A 2 3.21 -15.93 -1.83
CA HIS A 2 2.48 -15.44 -2.99
C HIS A 2 3.05 -14.07 -3.35
N THR A 3 3.43 -13.93 -4.61
CA THR A 3 3.86 -12.66 -5.16
C THR A 3 2.62 -11.88 -5.60
N TYR A 4 2.56 -10.60 -5.28
CA TYR A 4 1.53 -9.69 -5.75
C TYR A 4 2.19 -8.50 -6.41
N ASN A 5 1.78 -8.21 -7.65
CA ASN A 5 2.22 -7.04 -8.37
C ASN A 5 1.21 -5.93 -8.16
N LEU A 6 1.64 -4.83 -7.57
CA LEU A 6 0.81 -3.65 -7.34
C LEU A 6 1.15 -2.59 -8.37
N THR A 7 0.12 -1.95 -8.91
CA THR A 7 0.24 -0.74 -9.73
C THR A 7 -0.52 0.39 -9.05
N TYR A 8 0.07 1.57 -8.97
CA TYR A 8 -0.49 2.73 -8.28
C TYR A 8 0.07 4.02 -8.84
N LEU A 9 -0.62 5.13 -8.59
CA LEU A 9 -0.09 6.47 -8.80
C LEU A 9 0.46 7.01 -7.49
N PHE A 10 1.72 7.43 -7.48
CA PHE A 10 2.33 8.15 -6.37
C PHE A 10 2.66 9.57 -6.81
N LYS A 11 2.06 10.57 -6.16
CA LYS A 11 2.23 11.99 -6.56
C LYS A 11 1.89 12.25 -8.03
N GLY A 12 0.94 11.48 -8.57
CA GLY A 12 0.54 11.51 -9.97
C GLY A 12 1.42 10.68 -10.92
N GLU A 13 2.53 10.11 -10.45
CA GLU A 13 3.42 9.28 -11.27
C GLU A 13 3.05 7.79 -11.17
N PRO A 14 2.92 7.07 -12.29
CA PRO A 14 2.65 5.64 -12.28
C PRO A 14 3.85 4.87 -11.75
N ARG A 15 3.61 4.08 -10.69
CA ARG A 15 4.58 3.19 -10.07
C ARG A 15 4.04 1.77 -10.03
N ASN A 16 4.97 0.83 -10.06
CA ASN A 16 4.70 -0.59 -9.87
C ASN A 16 5.62 -1.12 -8.78
N HIS A 17 5.12 -2.03 -7.95
CA HIS A 17 5.89 -2.67 -6.89
C HIS A 17 5.41 -4.09 -6.65
N SER A 18 6.32 -5.01 -6.41
CA SER A 18 5.99 -6.42 -6.16
C SER A 18 6.17 -6.72 -4.67
N PHE A 19 5.13 -7.24 -4.02
CA PHE A 19 5.19 -7.71 -2.64
C PHE A 19 5.14 -9.23 -2.59
N GLU A 20 6.05 -9.83 -1.82
CA GLU A 20 6.03 -11.26 -1.52
C GLU A 20 5.44 -11.45 -0.12
N LEU A 21 4.23 -12.00 -0.06
CA LEU A 21 3.50 -12.18 1.19
C LEU A 21 3.18 -13.65 1.44
N LYS A 22 2.97 -14.01 2.70
CA LYS A 22 2.57 -15.38 3.08
C LYS A 22 1.06 -15.61 2.93
N GLN A 23 0.27 -14.54 2.85
CA GLN A 23 -1.18 -14.61 2.68
C GLN A 23 -1.58 -14.94 1.24
N SER A 24 -2.74 -15.58 1.10
CA SER A 24 -3.27 -16.06 -0.19
C SER A 24 -4.10 -15.02 -0.95
N GLY A 25 -4.47 -13.91 -0.29
CA GLY A 25 -5.06 -12.75 -0.93
C GLY A 25 -4.48 -11.48 -0.34
N LEU A 26 -4.37 -10.44 -1.18
CA LEU A 26 -3.98 -9.10 -0.75
C LEU A 26 -5.10 -8.12 -1.13
N PRO A 27 -5.97 -7.74 -0.19
CA PRO A 27 -7.01 -6.75 -0.47
C PRO A 27 -6.39 -5.37 -0.69
N VAL A 28 -7.10 -4.51 -1.44
CA VAL A 28 -6.59 -3.19 -1.86
C VAL A 28 -6.21 -2.29 -0.69
N HIS A 29 -6.90 -2.38 0.44
CA HIS A 29 -6.56 -1.59 1.63
C HIS A 29 -5.23 -2.05 2.26
N GLU A 30 -4.96 -3.35 2.35
CA GLU A 30 -3.66 -3.87 2.80
C GLU A 30 -2.55 -3.53 1.79
N ALA A 31 -2.83 -3.62 0.49
CA ALA A 31 -1.91 -3.16 -0.54
C ALA A 31 -1.55 -1.68 -0.36
N ALA A 32 -2.54 -0.81 -0.14
CA ALA A 32 -2.33 0.60 0.14
C ALA A 32 -1.53 0.82 1.43
N LEU A 33 -1.82 0.06 2.50
CA LEU A 33 -1.05 0.07 3.75
C LEU A 33 0.43 -0.24 3.51
N HIS A 34 0.74 -1.32 2.79
CA HIS A 34 2.11 -1.69 2.46
C HIS A 34 2.82 -0.61 1.64
N LEU A 35 2.11 0.08 0.72
CA LEU A 35 2.66 1.21 -0.02
C LEU A 35 2.94 2.43 0.87
N ILE A 36 2.07 2.72 1.84
CA ILE A 36 2.31 3.79 2.82
C ILE A 36 3.59 3.47 3.61
N VAL A 37 3.71 2.25 4.14
CA VAL A 37 4.90 1.82 4.89
C VAL A 37 6.16 1.83 4.02
N LEU A 38 6.05 1.44 2.74
CA LEU A 38 7.17 1.48 1.79
C LEU A 38 7.72 2.90 1.57
N HIS A 39 6.84 3.90 1.43
CA HIS A 39 7.25 5.28 1.13
C HIS A 39 7.47 6.15 2.37
N TYR A 40 6.81 5.85 3.48
CA TYR A 40 6.76 6.70 4.68
C TYR A 40 7.11 5.96 5.98
N GLY A 41 7.34 4.65 5.94
CA GLY A 41 7.62 3.83 7.12
C GLY A 41 9.10 3.71 7.48
N ASP A 42 10.01 4.21 6.64
CA ASP A 42 11.42 4.32 7.00
C ASP A 42 11.61 5.48 7.99
N GLY A 43 12.26 5.19 9.12
CA GLY A 43 12.04 5.79 10.45
C GLY A 43 12.38 7.27 10.66
N GLU A 44 12.54 8.05 9.60
CA GLU A 44 12.72 9.52 9.70
C GLU A 44 11.37 10.26 9.76
N ASN A 45 10.25 9.62 9.39
CA ASN A 45 8.91 10.21 9.42
C ASN A 45 7.90 9.38 10.24
N SER A 46 8.27 9.09 11.50
CA SER A 46 7.50 8.28 12.48
C SER A 46 6.05 8.74 12.78
N LEU A 47 5.55 9.77 12.11
CA LEU A 47 4.22 10.35 12.30
C LEU A 47 3.16 9.85 11.30
N VAL A 48 3.54 9.07 10.28
CA VAL A 48 2.63 8.68 9.18
C VAL A 48 2.44 7.17 9.10
N MET A 49 2.40 6.50 10.25
CA MET A 49 1.95 5.11 10.32
C MET A 49 0.43 5.10 10.50
N PRO A 50 -0.34 4.44 9.61
CA PRO A 50 -1.72 4.09 9.93
C PRO A 50 -1.77 3.33 11.25
N ALA A 51 -2.78 3.62 12.06
CA ALA A 51 -3.00 2.86 13.28
C ALA A 51 -3.10 1.37 12.94
N ALA A 52 -2.50 0.50 13.75
CA ALA A 52 -2.55 -0.96 13.56
C ALA A 52 -3.97 -1.55 13.50
N HIS A 53 -4.98 -0.76 13.88
CA HIS A 53 -6.40 -1.10 13.87
C HIS A 53 -7.22 -0.17 12.94
N ALA A 54 -6.57 0.53 12.01
CA ALA A 54 -7.25 1.39 11.05
C ALA A 54 -8.22 0.55 10.20
N SER A 55 -9.44 1.06 10.04
CA SER A 55 -10.44 0.41 9.18
C SER A 55 -9.98 0.47 7.71
N PRO A 56 -10.44 -0.45 6.84
CA PRO A 56 -10.09 -0.44 5.42
C PRO A 56 -10.29 0.92 4.75
N THR A 57 -11.37 1.62 5.09
CA THR A 57 -11.68 2.96 4.58
C THR A 57 -10.66 4.01 5.02
N GLU A 58 -10.25 3.99 6.30
CA GLU A 58 -9.26 4.92 6.86
C GLU A 58 -7.91 4.76 6.18
N ILE A 59 -7.48 3.52 5.95
CA ILE A 59 -6.23 3.21 5.25
C ILE A 59 -6.25 3.79 3.83
N LEU A 60 -7.35 3.61 3.09
CA LEU A 60 -7.50 4.15 1.74
C LEU A 60 -7.55 5.69 1.73
N GLN A 61 -8.22 6.29 2.71
CA GLN A 61 -8.25 7.75 2.86
C GLN A 61 -6.85 8.31 3.16
N GLN A 62 -6.09 7.63 4.01
CA GLN A 62 -4.72 8.01 4.31
C GLN A 62 -3.80 7.84 3.10
N ALA A 63 -3.90 6.73 2.37
CA ALA A 63 -3.16 6.53 1.12
C ALA A 63 -3.42 7.69 0.14
N LYS A 64 -4.69 8.08 -0.02
CA LYS A 64 -5.07 9.21 -0.85
C LYS A 64 -4.49 10.54 -0.34
N ALA A 65 -4.49 10.78 0.97
CA ALA A 65 -3.89 11.97 1.57
C ALA A 65 -2.36 12.04 1.36
N LEU A 66 -1.72 10.89 1.22
CA LEU A 66 -0.29 10.73 0.90
C LEU A 66 -0.02 10.62 -0.60
N GLU A 67 -0.99 11.03 -1.42
CA GLU A 67 -0.88 11.01 -2.88
C GLU A 67 -0.65 9.62 -3.48
N ILE A 68 -0.98 8.55 -2.75
CA ILE A 68 -1.03 7.16 -3.22
C ILE A 68 -2.47 6.87 -3.65
N THR A 69 -2.70 6.79 -4.97
CA THR A 69 -4.05 6.61 -5.54
C THR A 69 -4.04 5.54 -6.64
N LYS A 70 -5.24 5.14 -7.11
CA LYS A 70 -5.41 4.09 -8.14
C LYS A 70 -4.63 2.80 -7.83
N VAL A 71 -4.68 2.35 -6.57
CA VAL A 71 -4.01 1.12 -6.16
C VAL A 71 -4.76 -0.07 -6.74
N GLU A 72 -4.07 -0.86 -7.56
CA GLU A 72 -4.55 -2.09 -8.16
C GLU A 72 -3.60 -3.23 -7.79
N VAL A 73 -4.18 -4.39 -7.47
CA VAL A 73 -3.44 -5.57 -7.04
C VAL A 73 -3.62 -6.65 -8.11
N HIS A 74 -2.51 -7.16 -8.61
CA HIS A 74 -2.46 -8.23 -9.60
C HIS A 74 -1.79 -9.45 -8.95
N PRO A 75 -2.37 -10.65 -9.10
CA PRO A 75 -1.70 -11.87 -8.66
C PRO A 75 -0.42 -12.08 -9.47
N GLY A 76 0.71 -12.25 -8.78
CA GLY A 76 1.97 -12.66 -9.38
C GLY A 76 1.90 -14.12 -9.83
N LYS A 77 2.63 -14.43 -10.90
CA LYS A 77 2.65 -15.74 -11.54
C LYS A 77 3.33 -16.82 -10.69
#